data_AF-A0A1C6LBB5-F1
#
_entry.id   AF-A0A1C6LBB5-F1
#
_cell.length_a   1.000
_cell.length_b   1.000
_cell.length_c   1.000
_cell.angle_alpha   90.00
_cell.angle_beta   90.00
_cell.angle_gamma   90.00
#
_symmetry.space_group_name_H-M   'P 1'
#
loop_
_entity.id
_entity.type
_entity.pdbx_description
1 polymer ?
#
loop_
_entity_poly.entity_id
_entity_poly.type
_entity_poly.pdbx_seq_one_letter_code
_entity_poly.pdbx_strand_id
1 'polypeptide(L)'
;MEDNGVKVREAKEESQVKKSAEQIRDKKQDIKFDVRDYPINYLVSQYEKQEFYIPLEYQRNFVWGNKDRCFFIESILMGLPIPFMFFADTDDGRIEIVDGAQRTQTLVQFCQNDLELQDLQILKNSNGFLFEDLDPAIQRKFLNTNVRVVFLEEGTTETVRQEIFKRINTSGSPIKPAEARRGSFEGKFKTFLEECVKNPLFNELAPRTKITEDRYEGFELVSRFFAYYDNYESDFENYTGNVTTYIDDYVEEQNKKAKKDDNIILKCRENFEKMLSYAEKILGKRGFRKSLTSKSTPRARFEALSIGIAVALKENPDLPVRDVADWIDGEEFAKCTRSDAANNKNKLVGRINFVKNKLISGE
;
A
#
# COMPACT_ATOMS: atom_id res chain seq x y z
N MET A 1 -5.81 -2.15 -47.19
CA MET A 1 -4.38 -2.31 -46.89
C MET A 1 -4.11 -1.43 -45.69
N GLU A 2 -4.01 -2.04 -44.51
CA GLU A 2 -3.82 -1.33 -43.25
C GLU A 2 -2.39 -0.80 -43.16
N ASP A 3 -2.29 0.50 -42.89
CA ASP A 3 -1.07 1.24 -42.62
C ASP A 3 -0.55 0.84 -41.22
N ASN A 4 0.36 -0.14 -41.19
CA ASN A 4 1.09 -0.51 -39.98
C ASN A 4 2.06 0.62 -39.66
N GLY A 5 1.61 1.58 -38.84
CA GLY A 5 2.41 2.68 -38.31
C GLY A 5 3.64 2.20 -37.54
N VAL A 6 4.73 1.95 -38.26
CA VAL A 6 6.05 1.73 -37.69
C VAL A 6 6.54 3.08 -37.16
N LYS A 7 6.48 3.28 -35.84
CA LYS A 7 7.14 4.41 -35.20
C LYS A 7 8.65 4.32 -35.48
N VAL A 8 9.14 5.19 -36.36
CA VAL A 8 10.57 5.33 -36.64
C VAL A 8 11.25 5.77 -35.35
N ARG A 9 12.16 4.93 -34.83
CA ARG A 9 12.91 5.22 -33.61
C ARG A 9 14.02 6.22 -33.93
N GLU A 10 13.91 7.43 -33.38
CA GLU A 10 14.99 8.43 -33.44
C GLU A 10 16.23 7.93 -32.70
N ALA A 11 17.40 8.10 -33.31
CA ALA A 11 18.68 7.81 -32.68
C ALA A 11 18.94 8.77 -31.51
N LYS A 12 19.46 8.25 -30.40
CA LYS A 12 19.80 9.07 -29.23
C LYS A 12 21.13 9.78 -29.45
N GLU A 13 21.23 11.03 -29.01
CA GLU A 13 22.47 11.81 -29.10
C GLU A 13 23.58 11.15 -28.27
N GLU A 14 24.83 11.28 -28.73
CA GLU A 14 26.01 10.72 -28.04
C GLU A 14 26.15 11.24 -26.60
N SER A 15 25.74 12.49 -26.37
CA SER A 15 25.70 13.13 -25.05
C SER A 15 24.74 12.42 -24.08
N GLN A 16 23.56 12.01 -24.59
CA GLN A 16 22.54 11.28 -23.83
C GLN A 16 23.01 9.86 -23.53
N VAL A 17 23.66 9.20 -24.49
CA VAL A 17 24.23 7.86 -24.30
C VAL A 17 25.30 7.87 -23.22
N LYS A 18 26.21 8.86 -23.23
CA LYS A 18 27.27 9.00 -22.20
C LYS A 18 26.68 9.23 -20.80
N LYS A 19 25.76 10.18 -20.65
CA LYS A 19 25.07 10.44 -19.37
C LYS A 19 24.34 9.19 -18.84
N SER A 20 23.68 8.46 -19.73
CA SER A 20 23.01 7.20 -19.37
C SER A 20 24.02 6.14 -18.91
N ALA A 21 25.16 6.02 -19.58
CA ALA A 21 26.19 5.04 -19.22
C ALA A 21 26.83 5.34 -17.86
N GLU A 22 27.09 6.62 -17.57
CA GLU A 22 27.56 7.07 -16.25
C GLU A 22 26.53 6.76 -15.16
N GLN A 23 25.26 7.15 -15.37
CA GLN A 23 24.20 6.85 -14.41
C GLN A 23 24.02 5.35 -14.16
N ILE A 24 24.08 4.51 -15.20
CA ILE A 24 24.01 3.05 -15.06
C ILE A 24 25.19 2.55 -14.23
N ARG A 25 26.41 3.04 -14.49
CA ARG A 25 27.60 2.64 -13.74
C ARG A 25 27.50 3.03 -12.27
N ASP A 26 27.04 4.23 -11.98
CA ASP A 26 26.92 4.77 -10.62
C ASP A 26 25.79 4.10 -9.82
N LYS A 27 24.70 3.70 -10.49
CA LYS A 27 23.53 3.07 -9.87
C LYS A 27 23.56 1.55 -9.90
N LYS A 28 24.46 0.93 -10.66
CA LYS A 28 24.64 -0.52 -10.65
C LYS A 28 25.17 -0.95 -9.30
N GLN A 29 24.35 -1.69 -8.56
CA GLN A 29 24.75 -2.31 -7.31
C GLN A 29 25.16 -3.76 -7.58
N ASP A 30 26.29 -4.17 -7.02
CA ASP A 30 26.69 -5.57 -7.00
C ASP A 30 25.96 -6.27 -5.85
N ILE A 31 24.73 -6.71 -6.14
CA ILE A 31 23.94 -7.52 -5.22
C ILE A 31 24.46 -8.95 -5.32
N LYS A 32 25.11 -9.42 -4.26
CA LYS A 32 25.50 -10.83 -4.15
C LYS A 32 24.30 -11.63 -3.67
N PHE A 33 24.01 -12.71 -4.38
CA PHE A 33 22.94 -13.62 -4.04
C PHE A 33 23.32 -15.04 -4.42
N ASP A 34 22.77 -15.99 -3.70
CA ASP A 34 22.80 -17.40 -4.03
C ASP A 34 21.38 -17.97 -4.15
N VAL A 35 21.25 -19.13 -4.79
CA VAL A 35 19.95 -19.82 -4.91
C VAL A 35 20.02 -21.08 -4.07
N ARG A 36 19.10 -21.19 -3.12
CA ARG A 36 18.99 -22.29 -2.18
C ARG A 36 17.68 -23.04 -2.37
N ASP A 37 17.70 -24.34 -2.16
CA ASP A 37 16.52 -25.19 -2.10
C ASP A 37 16.27 -25.57 -0.64
N TYR A 38 15.13 -25.15 -0.09
CA TYR A 38 14.73 -25.54 1.26
C TYR A 38 13.51 -26.47 1.20
N PRO A 39 13.56 -27.65 1.84
CA PRO A 39 12.37 -28.47 2.04
C PRO A 39 11.31 -27.72 2.85
N ILE A 40 10.03 -27.95 2.56
CA ILE A 40 8.92 -27.31 3.26
C ILE A 40 9.00 -27.54 4.79
N ASN A 41 9.34 -28.74 5.25
CA ASN A 41 9.47 -29.00 6.68
C ASN A 41 10.51 -28.10 7.38
N TYR A 42 11.62 -27.82 6.72
CA TYR A 42 12.67 -26.94 7.23
C TYR A 42 12.16 -25.50 7.27
N LEU A 43 11.54 -25.02 6.20
CA LEU A 43 10.97 -23.67 6.13
C LEU A 43 9.95 -23.42 7.24
N VAL A 44 9.02 -24.36 7.44
CA VAL A 44 8.00 -24.29 8.48
C VAL A 44 8.65 -24.29 9.87
N SER A 45 9.54 -25.23 10.15
CA SER A 45 10.26 -25.30 11.44
C SER A 45 11.05 -24.02 11.74
N GLN A 46 11.78 -23.47 10.77
CA GLN A 46 12.58 -22.26 11.00
C GLN A 46 11.69 -21.03 11.25
N TYR A 47 10.54 -20.95 10.57
CA TYR A 47 9.57 -19.89 10.81
C TYR A 47 8.92 -20.00 12.20
N GLU A 48 8.53 -21.20 12.62
CA GLU A 48 7.95 -21.46 13.94
C GLU A 48 8.91 -21.14 15.09
N LYS A 49 10.21 -21.40 14.89
CA LYS A 49 11.29 -21.05 15.84
C LYS A 49 11.64 -19.57 15.83
N GLN A 50 11.00 -18.76 14.98
CA GLN A 50 11.31 -17.34 14.78
C GLN A 50 12.74 -17.07 14.26
N GLU A 51 13.40 -18.10 13.71
CA GLU A 51 14.68 -17.97 13.00
C GLU A 51 14.47 -17.32 11.63
N PHE A 52 13.35 -17.67 10.98
CA PHE A 52 12.87 -16.98 9.79
C PHE A 52 11.73 -16.06 10.20
N TYR A 53 11.79 -14.78 9.82
CA TYR A 53 10.75 -13.83 10.19
C TYR A 53 10.30 -12.97 9.02
N ILE A 54 9.08 -12.47 9.16
CA ILE A 54 8.47 -11.54 8.21
C ILE A 54 8.55 -10.13 8.83
N PRO A 55 9.24 -9.18 8.19
CA PRO A 55 9.39 -7.83 8.72
C PRO A 55 8.05 -7.08 8.65
N LEU A 56 7.54 -6.65 9.82
CA LEU A 56 6.25 -5.97 9.93
C LEU A 56 6.27 -4.54 9.38
N GLU A 57 7.44 -3.94 9.20
CA GLU A 57 7.57 -2.51 8.89
C GLU A 57 7.14 -2.16 7.46
N TYR A 58 7.50 -3.01 6.48
CA TYR A 58 7.23 -2.80 5.04
C TYR A 58 6.42 -3.90 4.35
N GLN A 59 6.18 -5.04 5.00
CA GLN A 59 5.26 -6.03 4.43
C GLN A 59 3.80 -5.72 4.75
N ARG A 60 2.91 -6.13 3.84
CA ARG A 60 1.45 -6.06 4.02
C ARG A 60 0.97 -7.07 5.06
N ASN A 61 -0.16 -6.77 5.69
CA ASN A 61 -0.91 -7.77 6.45
C ASN A 61 -1.20 -9.00 5.56
N PHE A 62 -1.49 -10.16 6.14
CA PHE A 62 -1.86 -11.34 5.37
C PHE A 62 -3.12 -11.07 4.54
N VAL A 63 -2.99 -11.00 3.20
CA VAL A 63 -4.08 -10.61 2.29
C VAL A 63 -4.63 -11.76 1.46
N TRP A 64 -3.94 -12.91 1.41
CA TRP A 64 -4.45 -14.08 0.68
C TRP A 64 -5.74 -14.59 1.32
N GLY A 65 -6.81 -14.65 0.53
CA GLY A 65 -8.04 -15.33 0.93
C GLY A 65 -7.88 -16.85 0.92
N ASN A 66 -8.87 -17.59 1.43
CA ASN A 66 -8.85 -19.07 1.39
C ASN A 66 -8.60 -19.61 -0.02
N LYS A 67 -9.23 -19.00 -1.03
CA LYS A 67 -9.08 -19.40 -2.43
C LYS A 67 -7.63 -19.36 -2.92
N ASP A 68 -6.92 -18.25 -2.68
CA ASP A 68 -5.52 -18.10 -3.12
C ASP A 68 -4.60 -19.06 -2.36
N ARG A 69 -4.85 -19.22 -1.05
CA ARG A 69 -4.14 -20.19 -0.21
C ARG A 69 -4.31 -21.62 -0.71
N CYS A 70 -5.56 -22.06 -0.94
CA CYS A 70 -5.87 -23.41 -1.38
C CYS A 70 -5.34 -23.67 -2.79
N PHE A 71 -5.41 -22.70 -3.70
CA PHE A 71 -4.81 -22.79 -5.03
C PHE A 71 -3.28 -22.98 -4.97
N PHE A 72 -2.61 -22.29 -4.04
CA PHE A 72 -1.18 -22.46 -3.81
C PHE A 72 -0.84 -23.86 -3.26
N ILE A 73 -1.60 -24.36 -2.28
CA ILE A 73 -1.40 -25.72 -1.75
C ILE A 73 -1.69 -26.78 -2.83
N GLU A 74 -2.75 -26.62 -3.62
CA GLU A 74 -3.07 -27.49 -4.76
C GLU A 74 -1.91 -27.56 -5.76
N SER A 75 -1.28 -26.42 -6.05
CA SER A 75 -0.11 -26.36 -6.94
C SER A 75 1.06 -27.19 -6.40
N ILE A 76 1.34 -27.13 -5.10
CA ILE A 76 2.43 -27.90 -4.48
C ILE A 76 2.10 -29.40 -4.46
N LEU A 77 0.88 -29.77 -4.08
CA LEU A 77 0.43 -31.18 -4.06
C LEU A 77 0.51 -31.81 -5.46
N MET A 78 0.31 -31.01 -6.51
CA MET A 78 0.46 -31.43 -7.91
C MET A 78 1.91 -31.44 -8.41
N GLY A 79 2.88 -30.95 -7.63
CA GLY A 79 4.27 -30.83 -8.05
C GLY A 79 4.51 -29.73 -9.10
N LEU A 80 3.64 -28.72 -9.16
CA LEU A 80 3.82 -27.59 -10.07
C LEU A 80 4.93 -26.66 -9.55
N PRO A 81 5.71 -26.03 -10.46
CA PRO A 81 6.71 -25.06 -10.06
C PRO A 81 6.03 -23.83 -9.44
N ILE A 82 6.50 -23.44 -8.25
CA ILE A 82 6.10 -22.19 -7.60
C ILE A 82 7.14 -21.10 -7.83
N PRO A 83 6.77 -19.81 -7.81
CA PRO A 83 7.73 -18.71 -7.92
C PRO A 83 8.83 -18.80 -6.86
N PHE A 84 9.96 -18.14 -7.08
CA PHE A 84 11.02 -18.09 -6.05
C PHE A 84 10.57 -17.24 -4.86
N MET A 85 11.03 -17.58 -3.67
CA MET A 85 10.98 -16.68 -2.51
C MET A 85 12.31 -15.94 -2.39
N PHE A 86 12.33 -14.81 -1.69
CA PHE A 86 13.54 -14.00 -1.52
C PHE A 86 13.81 -13.80 -0.05
N PHE A 87 14.96 -14.25 0.43
CA PHE A 87 15.38 -14.15 1.82
C PHE A 87 16.64 -13.28 1.94
N ALA A 88 16.89 -12.72 3.10
CA ALA A 88 18.12 -11.96 3.37
C ALA A 88 18.61 -12.21 4.80
N ASP A 89 19.93 -12.18 5.00
CA ASP A 89 20.55 -12.17 6.33
C ASP A 89 20.25 -10.84 7.04
N THR A 90 20.10 -10.89 8.36
CA THR A 90 19.97 -9.71 9.23
C THR A 90 21.12 -9.63 10.23
N ASP A 91 21.40 -8.42 10.73
CA ASP A 91 22.53 -8.17 11.64
C ASP A 91 22.41 -8.94 12.97
N ASP A 92 21.20 -9.36 13.35
CA ASP A 92 20.93 -10.17 14.55
C ASP A 92 21.03 -11.68 14.30
N GLY A 93 21.44 -12.10 13.10
CA GLY A 93 21.65 -13.50 12.70
C GLY A 93 20.40 -14.27 12.31
N ARG A 94 19.21 -13.63 12.35
CA ARG A 94 17.98 -14.21 11.81
C ARG A 94 17.97 -14.08 10.28
N ILE A 95 16.98 -14.71 9.66
CA ILE A 95 16.74 -14.61 8.22
C ILE A 95 15.40 -13.92 7.98
N GLU A 96 15.48 -12.83 7.25
CA GLU A 96 14.33 -12.06 6.82
C GLU A 96 13.72 -12.67 5.56
N ILE A 97 12.40 -12.85 5.55
CA ILE A 97 11.64 -13.21 4.35
C ILE A 97 11.26 -11.93 3.60
N VAL A 98 12.10 -11.48 2.67
CA VAL A 98 11.90 -10.29 1.82
C VAL A 98 10.67 -10.47 0.92
N ASP A 99 10.56 -11.61 0.23
CA ASP A 99 9.40 -12.01 -0.57
C ASP A 99 9.04 -13.48 -0.29
N GLY A 100 7.74 -13.78 -0.25
CA GLY A 100 7.23 -15.12 0.03
C GLY A 100 6.40 -15.24 1.30
N ALA A 101 6.19 -14.15 2.04
CA ALA A 101 5.46 -14.16 3.31
C ALA A 101 4.10 -14.86 3.27
N GLN A 102 3.27 -14.59 2.26
CA GLN A 102 1.96 -15.23 2.14
C GLN A 102 2.09 -16.73 1.90
N ARG A 103 3.11 -17.14 1.13
CA ARG A 103 3.40 -18.55 0.85
C ARG A 103 3.90 -19.26 2.10
N THR A 104 4.87 -18.69 2.81
CA THR A 104 5.38 -19.23 4.08
C THR A 104 4.25 -19.37 5.10
N GLN A 105 3.45 -18.33 5.32
CA GLN A 105 2.32 -18.39 6.26
C GLN A 105 1.26 -19.41 5.83
N THR A 106 0.99 -19.56 4.53
CA THR A 106 0.07 -20.59 4.03
C THR A 106 0.62 -22.00 4.26
N LEU A 107 1.92 -22.23 4.04
CA LEU A 107 2.57 -23.51 4.33
C LEU A 107 2.44 -23.87 5.81
N VAL A 108 2.74 -22.92 6.70
CA VAL A 108 2.65 -23.08 8.15
C VAL A 108 1.21 -23.39 8.57
N GLN A 109 0.24 -22.57 8.16
CA GLN A 109 -1.18 -22.78 8.46
C GLN A 109 -1.68 -24.15 7.98
N PHE A 110 -1.29 -24.58 6.78
CA PHE A 110 -1.68 -25.89 6.29
C PHE A 110 -1.08 -27.01 7.14
N CYS A 111 0.24 -26.98 7.40
CA CYS A 111 0.92 -28.00 8.20
C CYS A 111 0.43 -28.09 9.66
N GLN A 112 -0.12 -26.98 10.19
CA GLN A 112 -0.69 -26.89 11.54
C GLN A 112 -2.18 -27.27 11.60
N ASN A 113 -2.80 -27.68 10.48
CA ASN A 113 -4.24 -27.93 10.37
C ASN A 113 -5.12 -26.68 10.61
N ASP A 114 -4.58 -25.47 10.40
CA ASP A 114 -5.30 -24.19 10.49
C ASP A 114 -5.87 -23.73 9.13
N LEU A 115 -5.66 -24.51 8.06
CA LEU A 115 -6.19 -24.27 6.73
C LEU A 115 -6.83 -25.54 6.17
N GLU A 116 -8.16 -25.51 6.05
CA GLU A 116 -8.93 -26.51 5.31
C GLU A 116 -8.88 -26.22 3.81
N LEU A 117 -8.67 -27.27 3.00
CA LEU A 117 -8.65 -27.18 1.54
C LEU A 117 -10.06 -26.93 0.99
N GLN A 118 -10.23 -25.85 0.23
CA GLN A 118 -11.53 -25.40 -0.27
C GLN A 118 -11.42 -24.92 -1.72
N ASP A 119 -12.52 -25.05 -2.46
CA ASP A 119 -12.66 -24.59 -3.85
C ASP A 119 -11.57 -25.11 -4.82
N LEU A 120 -10.98 -26.27 -4.53
CA LEU A 120 -9.98 -26.93 -5.39
C LEU A 120 -10.61 -27.34 -6.72
N GLN A 121 -9.96 -26.98 -7.83
CA GLN A 121 -10.50 -27.18 -9.17
C GLN A 121 -10.05 -28.51 -9.79
N ILE A 122 -8.87 -29.00 -9.40
CA ILE A 122 -8.24 -30.19 -9.96
C ILE A 122 -8.31 -31.33 -8.94
N LEU A 123 -7.82 -31.11 -7.71
CA LEU A 123 -7.84 -32.07 -6.61
C LEU A 123 -9.17 -32.03 -5.86
N LYS A 124 -10.30 -32.14 -6.58
CA LYS A 124 -11.65 -31.91 -6.03
C LYS A 124 -12.01 -32.80 -4.84
N ASN A 125 -11.48 -34.03 -4.80
CA ASN A 125 -11.72 -34.99 -3.73
C ASN A 125 -10.97 -34.65 -2.43
N SER A 126 -10.03 -33.71 -2.47
CA SER A 126 -9.32 -33.20 -1.31
C SER A 126 -9.98 -31.95 -0.72
N ASN A 127 -11.11 -31.49 -1.27
CA ASN A 127 -11.89 -30.42 -0.62
C ASN A 127 -12.43 -30.90 0.73
N GLY A 128 -12.32 -30.06 1.75
CA GLY A 128 -12.67 -30.34 3.14
C GLY A 128 -11.54 -31.00 3.94
N PHE A 129 -10.36 -31.23 3.35
CA PHE A 129 -9.26 -31.90 4.05
C PHE A 129 -8.36 -30.88 4.76
N LEU A 130 -7.92 -31.23 5.95
CA LEU A 130 -6.77 -30.67 6.65
C LEU A 130 -5.50 -31.43 6.23
N PHE A 131 -4.33 -30.97 6.69
CA PHE A 131 -3.07 -31.65 6.36
C PHE A 131 -3.01 -33.06 6.95
N GLU A 132 -3.54 -33.25 8.16
CA GLU A 132 -3.61 -34.55 8.82
C GLU A 132 -4.50 -35.58 8.12
N ASP A 133 -5.49 -35.12 7.34
CA ASP A 133 -6.40 -35.98 6.58
C ASP A 133 -5.76 -36.57 5.31
N LEU A 134 -4.63 -36.02 4.86
CA LEU A 134 -3.91 -36.54 3.71
C LEU A 134 -3.27 -37.88 4.04
N ASP A 135 -3.14 -38.75 3.03
CA ASP A 135 -2.40 -40.01 3.18
C ASP A 135 -0.96 -39.74 3.71
N PRO A 136 -0.46 -40.53 4.69
CA PRO A 136 0.85 -40.28 5.28
C PRO A 136 2.02 -40.25 4.29
N ALA A 137 1.92 -40.92 3.14
CA ALA A 137 2.94 -40.84 2.09
C ALA A 137 2.85 -39.51 1.32
N ILE A 138 1.65 -38.96 1.13
CA ILE A 138 1.44 -37.63 0.55
C ILE A 138 1.94 -36.54 1.50
N GLN A 139 1.64 -36.64 2.81
CA GLN A 139 2.18 -35.71 3.81
C GLN A 139 3.71 -35.66 3.77
N ARG A 140 4.37 -36.83 3.74
CA ARG A 140 5.84 -36.92 3.62
C ARG A 140 6.37 -36.30 2.32
N LYS A 141 5.69 -36.52 1.19
CA LYS A 141 6.09 -35.91 -0.10
C LYS A 141 5.92 -34.39 -0.08
N PHE A 142 4.81 -33.89 0.48
CA PHE A 142 4.57 -32.46 0.63
C PHE A 142 5.68 -31.81 1.47
N LEU A 143 5.96 -32.35 2.67
CA LEU A 143 7.00 -31.83 3.56
C LEU A 143 8.41 -31.86 2.97
N ASN A 144 8.71 -32.84 2.11
CA ASN A 144 10.01 -32.97 1.42
C ASN A 144 10.07 -32.21 0.09
N THR A 145 9.01 -31.51 -0.31
CA THR A 145 9.04 -30.69 -1.53
C THR A 145 9.96 -29.49 -1.32
N ASN A 146 10.90 -29.28 -2.24
CA ASN A 146 11.83 -28.17 -2.16
C ASN A 146 11.21 -26.88 -2.70
N VAL A 147 11.38 -25.79 -1.96
CA VAL A 147 11.06 -24.45 -2.41
C VAL A 147 12.36 -23.71 -2.72
N ARG A 148 12.45 -23.11 -3.91
CA ARG A 148 13.58 -22.27 -4.29
C ARG A 148 13.50 -20.90 -3.64
N VAL A 149 14.62 -20.53 -3.05
CA VAL A 149 14.84 -19.24 -2.40
C VAL A 149 16.05 -18.58 -3.06
N VAL A 150 15.89 -17.33 -3.49
CA VAL A 150 17.01 -16.43 -3.76
C VAL A 150 17.41 -15.83 -2.42
N PHE A 151 18.63 -16.08 -2.00
CA PHE A 151 19.14 -15.67 -0.72
C PHE A 151 20.14 -14.53 -0.93
N LEU A 152 19.83 -13.36 -0.38
CA LEU A 152 20.62 -12.15 -0.50
C LEU A 152 21.68 -12.15 0.60
N GLU A 153 22.96 -12.04 0.22
CA GLU A 153 24.07 -12.08 1.18
C GLU A 153 24.08 -10.87 2.12
N GLU A 154 24.71 -11.07 3.29
CA GLU A 154 25.07 -10.05 4.27
C GLU A 154 25.77 -8.84 3.60
N GLY A 155 25.32 -7.63 3.94
CA GLY A 155 25.77 -6.38 3.31
C GLY A 155 24.80 -5.80 2.27
N THR A 156 23.74 -6.52 1.89
CA THR A 156 22.62 -5.94 1.14
C THR A 156 21.88 -4.96 2.05
N THR A 157 21.97 -3.65 1.78
CA THR A 157 21.31 -2.66 2.64
C THR A 157 19.79 -2.80 2.59
N GLU A 158 19.14 -2.39 3.67
CA GLU A 158 17.69 -2.43 3.80
C GLU A 158 16.96 -1.75 2.63
N THR A 159 17.46 -0.58 2.19
CA THR A 159 16.95 0.13 1.01
C THR A 159 17.00 -0.72 -0.28
N VAL A 160 18.03 -1.56 -0.42
CA VAL A 160 18.17 -2.44 -1.58
C VAL A 160 17.20 -3.61 -1.50
N ARG A 161 17.03 -4.22 -0.31
CA ARG A 161 16.02 -5.27 -0.09
C ARG A 161 14.60 -4.75 -0.41
N GLN A 162 14.29 -3.54 0.04
CA GLN A 162 13.00 -2.87 -0.26
C GLN A 162 12.80 -2.60 -1.75
N GLU A 163 13.83 -2.17 -2.47
CA GLU A 163 13.75 -1.94 -3.92
C GLU A 163 13.60 -3.27 -4.70
N ILE A 164 14.28 -4.34 -4.27
CA ILE A 164 14.10 -5.70 -4.80
C ILE A 164 12.66 -6.15 -4.57
N PHE A 165 12.14 -6.03 -3.35
CA PHE A 165 10.76 -6.36 -2.99
C PHE A 165 9.76 -5.61 -3.88
N LYS A 166 9.94 -4.30 -4.05
CA LYS A 166 9.10 -3.45 -4.90
C LYS A 166 9.10 -3.95 -6.34
N ARG A 167 10.27 -4.26 -6.92
CA ARG A 167 10.39 -4.71 -8.32
C ARG A 167 9.77 -6.08 -8.56
N ILE A 168 9.99 -7.04 -7.66
CA ILE A 168 9.41 -8.38 -7.76
C ILE A 168 7.88 -8.31 -7.74
N ASN A 169 7.33 -7.50 -6.85
CA ASN A 169 5.89 -7.41 -6.65
C ASN A 169 5.18 -6.42 -7.60
N THR A 170 5.92 -5.77 -8.51
CA THR A 170 5.34 -4.91 -9.55
C THR A 170 4.79 -5.72 -10.73
N SER A 171 5.24 -6.97 -10.94
CA SER A 171 4.77 -7.85 -12.03
C SER A 171 3.68 -8.86 -11.64
N GLY A 172 3.42 -9.06 -10.34
CA GLY A 172 2.34 -9.90 -9.79
C GLY A 172 1.05 -9.12 -9.48
N SER A 173 0.26 -9.57 -8.48
CA SER A 173 -0.84 -8.75 -7.93
C SER A 173 -0.25 -7.42 -7.43
N PRO A 174 -0.49 -6.29 -8.13
CA PRO A 174 0.32 -5.10 -7.94
C PRO A 174 0.21 -4.60 -6.50
N ILE A 175 1.37 -4.36 -5.90
CA ILE A 175 1.49 -3.60 -4.66
C ILE A 175 0.77 -2.27 -4.86
N LYS A 176 -0.13 -1.94 -3.95
CA LYS A 176 -0.76 -0.62 -4.00
C LYS A 176 0.29 0.44 -3.67
N PRO A 177 0.22 1.64 -4.27
CA PRO A 177 1.11 2.76 -3.94
C PRO A 177 1.31 2.99 -2.43
N ALA A 178 0.26 2.82 -1.63
CA ALA A 178 0.30 2.93 -0.18
C ALA A 178 1.16 1.86 0.51
N GLU A 179 1.10 0.62 0.01
CA GLU A 179 1.92 -0.51 0.48
C GLU A 179 3.40 -0.25 0.16
N ALA A 180 3.71 0.21 -1.07
CA ALA A 180 5.07 0.61 -1.43
C ALA A 180 5.56 1.78 -0.56
N ARG A 181 4.74 2.82 -0.37
CA ARG A 181 5.11 4.01 0.42
C ARG A 181 5.41 3.68 1.86
N ARG A 182 4.50 2.97 2.55
CA ARG A 182 4.74 2.58 3.94
C ARG A 182 6.05 1.81 4.09
N GLY A 183 6.37 0.97 3.11
CA GLY A 183 7.54 0.13 3.16
C GLY A 183 8.85 0.76 2.70
N SER A 184 8.81 1.78 1.83
CA SER A 184 10.00 2.44 1.29
C SER A 184 10.48 3.63 2.12
N PHE A 185 9.70 4.09 3.10
CA PHE A 185 10.01 5.29 3.88
C PHE A 185 10.15 5.00 5.36
N GLU A 186 11.27 5.45 5.92
CA GLU A 186 11.52 5.54 7.36
C GLU A 186 11.66 6.99 7.81
N GLY A 187 11.12 7.30 8.98
CA GLY A 187 11.30 8.61 9.61
C GLY A 187 10.10 9.10 10.42
N LYS A 188 10.32 10.17 11.18
CA LYS A 188 9.35 10.75 12.12
C LYS A 188 8.01 11.09 11.46
N PHE A 189 8.02 11.56 10.21
CA PHE A 189 6.79 11.91 9.51
C PHE A 189 5.99 10.65 9.13
N LYS A 190 6.65 9.59 8.66
CA LYS A 190 6.00 8.29 8.39
C LYS A 190 5.36 7.73 9.66
N THR A 191 6.06 7.75 10.79
CA THR A 191 5.52 7.34 12.10
C THR A 191 4.30 8.18 12.48
N PHE A 192 4.35 9.49 12.28
CA PHE A 192 3.20 10.38 12.49
C PHE A 192 1.99 10.03 11.61
N LEU A 193 2.20 9.67 10.34
CA LEU A 193 1.10 9.20 9.47
C LEU A 193 0.46 7.91 10.03
N GLU A 194 1.27 6.97 10.53
CA GLU A 194 0.77 5.74 11.17
C GLU A 194 -0.02 6.02 12.45
N GLU A 195 0.35 7.04 13.23
CA GLU A 195 -0.42 7.51 14.39
C GLU A 195 -1.77 8.11 13.97
N CYS A 196 -1.79 8.92 12.91
CA CYS A 196 -3.03 9.48 12.35
C CYS A 196 -4.00 8.37 11.91
N VAL A 197 -3.49 7.28 11.33
CA VAL A 197 -4.32 6.10 10.95
C VAL A 197 -4.95 5.44 12.17
N LYS A 198 -4.27 5.46 13.33
CA LYS A 198 -4.79 4.89 14.58
C LYS A 198 -5.79 5.81 15.30
N ASN A 199 -6.00 7.04 14.83
CA ASN A 199 -6.91 7.99 15.46
C ASN A 199 -8.38 7.45 15.45
N PRO A 200 -9.05 7.32 16.61
CA PRO A 200 -10.40 6.77 16.68
C PRO A 200 -11.45 7.55 15.88
N LEU A 201 -11.40 8.87 15.92
CA LEU A 201 -12.34 9.74 15.22
C LEU A 201 -12.15 9.63 13.69
N PHE A 202 -10.90 9.55 13.23
CA PHE A 202 -10.61 9.27 11.82
C PHE A 202 -11.18 7.90 11.38
N ASN A 203 -11.06 6.88 12.23
CA ASN A 203 -11.58 5.54 11.95
C ASN A 203 -13.11 5.49 11.90
N GLU A 204 -13.79 6.30 12.72
CA GLU A 204 -15.25 6.44 12.69
C GLU A 204 -15.76 7.24 11.47
N LEU A 205 -15.11 8.36 11.17
CA LEU A 205 -15.54 9.25 10.08
C LEU A 205 -15.17 8.70 8.70
N ALA A 206 -14.03 8.03 8.56
CA ALA A 206 -13.51 7.55 7.27
C ALA A 206 -13.38 6.02 7.19
N PRO A 207 -14.40 5.21 7.54
CA PRO A 207 -14.23 3.76 7.68
C PRO A 207 -13.78 3.10 6.38
N ARG A 208 -13.08 1.98 6.54
CA ARG A 208 -12.53 1.14 5.47
C ARG A 208 -12.91 -0.31 5.77
N THR A 209 -13.06 -1.11 4.71
CA THR A 209 -13.25 -2.56 4.88
C THR A 209 -11.97 -3.20 5.40
N LYS A 210 -12.08 -4.35 6.08
CA LYS A 210 -10.91 -5.13 6.52
C LYS A 210 -9.91 -5.35 5.37
N ILE A 211 -10.41 -5.79 4.20
CA ILE A 211 -9.61 -6.01 2.99
C ILE A 211 -8.85 -4.76 2.55
N THR A 212 -9.49 -3.59 2.57
CA THR A 212 -8.82 -2.33 2.17
C THR A 212 -7.85 -1.83 3.22
N GLU A 213 -8.17 -2.01 4.50
CA GLU A 213 -7.29 -1.62 5.61
C GLU A 213 -6.03 -2.48 5.68
N ASP A 214 -6.16 -3.79 5.46
CA ASP A 214 -5.04 -4.72 5.34
C ASP A 214 -4.10 -4.37 4.17
N ARG A 215 -4.59 -3.57 3.22
CA ARG A 215 -3.84 -2.97 2.10
C ARG A 215 -3.49 -1.49 2.32
N TYR A 216 -3.49 -1.05 3.58
CA TYR A 216 -3.08 0.28 4.04
C TYR A 216 -3.86 1.44 3.41
N GLU A 217 -5.16 1.25 3.17
CA GLU A 217 -6.02 2.33 2.67
C GLU A 217 -6.07 3.53 3.63
N GLY A 218 -6.06 3.31 4.95
CA GLY A 218 -5.99 4.39 5.94
C GLY A 218 -4.74 5.25 5.75
N PHE A 219 -3.58 4.60 5.59
CA PHE A 219 -2.30 5.27 5.34
C PHE A 219 -2.33 6.08 4.04
N GLU A 220 -2.95 5.55 2.99
CA GLU A 220 -3.13 6.25 1.72
C GLU A 220 -3.98 7.52 1.87
N LEU A 221 -5.10 7.44 2.59
CA LEU A 221 -5.99 8.58 2.83
C LEU A 221 -5.26 9.69 3.60
N VAL A 222 -4.60 9.34 4.70
CA VAL A 222 -3.84 10.31 5.51
C VAL A 222 -2.69 10.92 4.71
N SER A 223 -1.93 10.11 3.96
CA SER A 223 -0.83 10.62 3.12
C SER A 223 -1.33 11.60 2.05
N ARG A 224 -2.47 11.29 1.41
CA ARG A 224 -3.13 12.17 0.43
C ARG A 224 -3.59 13.48 1.06
N PHE A 225 -4.19 13.41 2.24
CA PHE A 225 -4.64 14.59 2.96
C PHE A 225 -3.49 15.59 3.13
N PHE A 226 -2.37 15.15 3.71
CA PHE A 226 -1.23 16.04 3.95
C PHE A 226 -0.57 16.53 2.67
N ALA A 227 -0.30 15.63 1.71
CA ALA A 227 0.34 16.00 0.45
C ALA A 227 -0.49 17.02 -0.35
N TYR A 228 -1.81 16.93 -0.30
CA TYR A 228 -2.69 17.86 -1.02
C TYR A 228 -3.02 19.13 -0.23
N TYR A 229 -3.15 19.05 1.09
CA TYR A 229 -3.41 20.22 1.93
C TYR A 229 -2.21 21.16 1.95
N ASP A 230 -1.00 20.65 2.19
CA ASP A 230 0.20 21.48 2.30
C ASP A 230 0.58 22.15 0.96
N ASN A 231 0.31 21.47 -0.16
CA ASN A 231 0.60 21.97 -1.50
C ASN A 231 -0.59 22.66 -2.19
N TYR A 232 -1.68 22.91 -1.45
CA TYR A 232 -2.84 23.59 -2.02
C TYR A 232 -2.52 25.03 -2.46
N GLU A 233 -1.77 25.78 -1.64
CA GLU A 233 -1.41 27.18 -1.92
C GLU A 233 -0.39 27.34 -3.05
N SER A 234 0.45 26.32 -3.27
CA SER A 234 1.39 26.27 -4.39
C SER A 234 0.75 25.77 -5.68
N ASP A 235 -0.59 25.67 -5.72
CA ASP A 235 -1.35 25.08 -6.82
C ASP A 235 -0.76 23.72 -7.25
N PHE A 236 -0.44 22.86 -6.28
CA PHE A 236 0.10 21.52 -6.54
C PHE A 236 1.32 21.52 -7.47
N GLU A 237 2.29 22.41 -7.21
CA GLU A 237 3.54 22.50 -7.98
C GLU A 237 4.17 21.10 -8.15
N ASN A 238 4.69 20.80 -9.35
CA ASN A 238 5.26 19.50 -9.73
C ASN A 238 4.27 18.32 -9.83
N TYR A 239 2.96 18.53 -9.66
CA TYR A 239 1.97 17.48 -9.86
C TYR A 239 1.75 17.17 -11.36
N THR A 240 2.30 16.04 -11.82
CA THR A 240 2.23 15.58 -13.23
C THR A 240 1.06 14.64 -13.52
N GLY A 241 0.17 14.41 -12.55
CA GLY A 241 -0.89 13.38 -12.63
C GLY A 241 -0.47 12.00 -12.12
N ASN A 242 0.83 11.79 -11.83
CA ASN A 242 1.29 10.62 -11.10
C ASN A 242 1.15 10.84 -9.60
N VAL A 243 0.00 10.41 -9.06
CA VAL A 243 -0.33 10.56 -7.64
C VAL A 243 0.68 9.84 -6.73
N THR A 244 1.15 8.67 -7.13
CA THR A 244 2.07 7.86 -6.32
C THR A 244 3.36 8.63 -6.07
N THR A 245 4.04 9.03 -7.14
CA THR A 245 5.31 9.77 -7.06
C THR A 245 5.12 11.08 -6.30
N TYR A 246 4.03 11.80 -6.55
CA TYR A 246 3.78 13.07 -5.88
C TYR A 246 3.70 12.95 -4.35
N ILE A 247 2.99 11.94 -3.84
CA ILE A 247 2.86 11.76 -2.39
C ILE A 247 4.15 11.15 -1.82
N ASP A 248 4.82 10.26 -2.56
CA ASP A 248 6.10 9.68 -2.18
C ASP A 248 7.16 10.78 -1.97
N ASP A 249 7.31 11.69 -2.94
CA ASP A 249 8.22 12.84 -2.87
C ASP A 249 7.89 13.75 -1.67
N TYR A 250 6.60 14.03 -1.45
CA TYR A 250 6.15 14.82 -0.30
C TYR A 250 6.51 14.16 1.04
N VAL A 251 6.26 12.85 1.21
CA VAL A 251 6.58 12.14 2.45
C VAL A 251 8.09 12.09 2.69
N GLU A 252 8.90 11.91 1.64
CA GLU A 252 10.36 11.95 1.76
C GLU A 252 10.85 13.34 2.20
N GLU A 253 10.32 14.41 1.59
CA GLU A 253 10.66 15.78 1.93
C GLU A 253 10.27 16.11 3.37
N GLN A 254 9.07 15.75 3.79
CA GLN A 254 8.60 15.98 5.17
C GLN A 254 9.41 15.18 6.19
N ASN A 255 9.81 13.95 5.88
CA ASN A 255 10.73 13.20 6.74
C ASN A 255 12.08 13.93 6.92
N LYS A 256 12.64 14.52 5.84
CA LYS A 256 13.87 15.32 5.92
C LYS A 256 13.68 16.59 6.76
N LYS A 257 12.54 17.26 6.64
CA LYS A 257 12.23 18.47 7.42
C LYS A 257 11.97 18.14 8.89
N ALA A 258 11.16 17.13 9.19
CA ALA A 258 10.84 16.69 10.54
C ALA A 258 12.05 16.16 11.33
N LYS A 259 13.10 15.68 10.63
CA LYS A 259 14.39 15.38 11.29
C LYS A 259 15.07 16.62 11.89
N LYS A 260 14.80 17.81 11.34
CA LYS A 260 15.42 19.07 11.76
C LYS A 260 14.55 19.90 12.70
N ASP A 261 13.23 19.78 12.58
CA ASP A 261 12.27 20.57 13.36
C ASP A 261 11.03 19.73 13.71
N ASP A 262 10.86 19.44 15.00
CA ASP A 262 9.73 18.67 15.52
C ASP A 262 8.40 19.45 15.47
N ASN A 263 8.44 20.79 15.33
CA ASN A 263 7.23 21.61 15.23
C ASN A 263 6.40 21.31 13.98
N ILE A 264 7.02 20.75 12.95
CA ILE A 264 6.33 20.35 11.71
C ILE A 264 5.24 19.32 12.03
N ILE A 265 5.58 18.30 12.82
CA ILE A 265 4.64 17.24 13.20
C ILE A 265 3.52 17.81 14.07
N LEU A 266 3.84 18.72 15.00
CA LEU A 266 2.84 19.38 15.85
C LEU A 266 1.81 20.15 15.01
N LYS A 267 2.27 20.94 14.03
CA LYS A 267 1.38 21.71 13.14
C LYS A 267 0.52 20.80 12.26
N CYS A 268 1.11 19.73 11.71
CA CYS A 268 0.36 18.75 10.92
C CYS A 268 -0.73 18.06 11.77
N ARG A 269 -0.40 17.68 13.02
CA ARG A 269 -1.35 17.07 13.95
C ARG A 269 -2.51 18.01 14.25
N GLU A 270 -2.22 19.26 14.58
CA GLU A 270 -3.25 20.27 14.88
C GLU A 270 -4.21 20.47 13.70
N ASN A 271 -3.68 20.59 12.47
CA ASN A 271 -4.51 20.73 11.27
C ASN A 271 -5.41 19.51 11.03
N PHE A 272 -4.88 18.31 11.23
CA PHE A 272 -5.64 17.07 11.06
C PHE A 272 -6.74 16.93 12.11
N GLU A 273 -6.44 17.20 13.38
CA GLU A 273 -7.41 17.13 14.48
C GLU A 273 -8.52 18.19 14.35
N LYS A 274 -8.16 19.42 13.95
CA LYS A 274 -9.14 20.47 13.64
C LYS A 274 -10.07 20.07 12.50
N MET A 275 -9.51 19.51 11.42
CA MET A 275 -10.28 19.01 10.28
C MET A 275 -11.25 17.90 10.71
N LEU A 276 -10.80 16.90 11.48
CA LEU A 276 -11.66 15.81 11.96
C LEU A 276 -12.77 16.32 12.88
N SER A 277 -12.43 17.18 13.83
CA SER A 277 -13.39 17.74 14.79
C SER A 277 -14.47 18.57 14.10
N TYR A 278 -14.12 19.30 13.04
CA TYR A 278 -15.10 20.04 12.25
C TYR A 278 -15.94 19.11 11.35
N ALA A 279 -15.29 18.13 10.73
CA ALA A 279 -15.96 17.13 9.91
C ALA A 279 -17.00 16.34 10.71
N GLU A 280 -16.71 15.99 11.98
CA GLU A 280 -17.66 15.37 12.89
C GLU A 280 -18.93 16.23 13.06
N LYS A 281 -18.77 17.54 13.28
CA LYS A 281 -19.88 18.47 13.51
C LYS A 281 -20.80 18.62 12.30
N ILE A 282 -20.24 18.68 11.09
CA ILE A 282 -21.04 18.91 9.86
C ILE A 282 -21.51 17.61 9.19
N LEU A 283 -20.73 16.52 9.28
CA LEU A 283 -21.04 15.25 8.61
C LEU A 283 -21.72 14.26 9.56
N GLY A 284 -21.61 14.47 10.87
CA GLY A 284 -22.13 13.59 11.90
C GLY A 284 -21.70 12.14 11.69
N LYS A 285 -22.62 11.21 12.00
CA LYS A 285 -22.37 9.77 11.86
C LYS A 285 -22.03 9.33 10.45
N ARG A 286 -22.38 10.09 9.40
CA ARG A 286 -22.04 9.72 8.02
C ARG A 286 -20.54 9.78 7.76
N GLY A 287 -19.86 10.77 8.34
CA GLY A 287 -18.48 11.09 8.03
C GLY A 287 -18.25 11.24 6.52
N PHE A 288 -17.10 10.77 6.05
CA PHE A 288 -16.64 10.90 4.65
C PHE A 288 -17.30 9.90 3.70
N ARG A 289 -18.24 9.08 4.17
CA ARG A 289 -18.90 8.03 3.38
C ARG A 289 -19.85 8.60 2.33
N LYS A 290 -20.09 7.81 1.27
CA LYS A 290 -21.11 8.14 0.26
C LYS A 290 -22.52 8.13 0.86
N SER A 291 -22.83 7.25 1.80
CA SER A 291 -24.11 7.18 2.52
C SER A 291 -23.90 6.64 3.92
N LEU A 292 -24.90 6.77 4.80
CA LEU A 292 -24.87 6.16 6.15
C LEU A 292 -24.66 4.64 6.11
N THR A 293 -25.15 3.97 5.08
CA THR A 293 -25.06 2.51 4.87
C THR A 293 -23.76 2.05 4.20
N SER A 294 -22.97 2.97 3.65
CA SER A 294 -21.72 2.62 2.97
C SER A 294 -20.71 2.06 3.97
N LYS A 295 -20.03 0.97 3.61
CA LYS A 295 -19.02 0.33 4.48
C LYS A 295 -17.60 0.90 4.30
N SER A 296 -17.41 1.78 3.32
CA SER A 296 -16.10 2.33 2.98
C SER A 296 -16.19 3.78 2.50
N THR A 297 -15.04 4.45 2.56
CA THR A 297 -14.86 5.85 2.16
C THR A 297 -14.17 5.94 0.80
N PRO A 298 -14.82 6.49 -0.24
CA PRO A 298 -14.17 6.72 -1.53
C PRO A 298 -13.09 7.80 -1.43
N ARG A 299 -11.90 7.55 -2.03
CA ARG A 299 -10.75 8.48 -2.00
C ARG A 299 -11.10 9.89 -2.47
N ALA A 300 -11.73 10.04 -3.65
CA ALA A 300 -12.08 11.35 -4.20
C ALA A 300 -13.04 12.15 -3.29
N ARG A 301 -13.93 11.45 -2.57
CA ARG A 301 -14.85 12.07 -1.62
C ARG A 301 -14.12 12.47 -0.34
N PHE A 302 -13.23 11.61 0.16
CA PHE A 302 -12.36 11.96 1.27
C PHE A 302 -11.50 13.18 0.93
N GLU A 303 -10.84 13.19 -0.22
CA GLU A 303 -10.00 14.32 -0.68
C GLU A 303 -10.78 15.63 -0.77
N ALA A 304 -11.96 15.61 -1.41
CA ALA A 304 -12.78 16.81 -1.53
C ALA A 304 -13.17 17.38 -0.17
N LEU A 305 -13.67 16.52 0.73
CA LEU A 305 -14.17 16.93 2.03
C LEU A 305 -13.05 17.29 3.00
N SER A 306 -12.06 16.41 3.19
CA SER A 306 -11.02 16.62 4.21
C SER A 306 -10.13 17.81 3.87
N ILE A 307 -9.64 17.91 2.62
CA ILE A 307 -8.84 19.08 2.21
C ILE A 307 -9.72 20.33 2.11
N GLY A 308 -10.93 20.25 1.55
CA GLY A 308 -11.83 21.40 1.46
C GLY A 308 -12.19 22.00 2.83
N ILE A 309 -12.47 21.15 3.82
CA ILE A 309 -12.70 21.55 5.21
C ILE A 309 -11.44 22.19 5.81
N ALA A 310 -10.29 21.54 5.68
CA ALA A 310 -9.05 22.03 6.27
C ALA A 310 -8.64 23.40 5.67
N VAL A 311 -8.77 23.57 4.36
CA VAL A 311 -8.51 24.85 3.69
C VAL A 311 -9.53 25.91 4.11
N ALA A 312 -10.82 25.58 4.21
CA ALA A 312 -11.83 26.53 4.68
C ALA A 312 -11.58 26.99 6.13
N LEU A 313 -11.15 26.08 7.01
CA LEU A 313 -10.75 26.41 8.39
C LEU A 313 -9.48 27.26 8.45
N LYS A 314 -8.55 27.07 7.51
CA LYS A 314 -7.36 27.91 7.40
C LYS A 314 -7.71 29.34 6.97
N GLU A 315 -8.68 29.49 6.06
CA GLU A 315 -9.15 30.79 5.56
C GLU A 315 -10.07 31.49 6.58
N ASN A 316 -10.91 30.74 7.30
CA ASN A 316 -11.78 31.23 8.36
C ASN A 316 -11.75 30.28 9.57
N PRO A 317 -10.94 30.56 10.61
CA PRO A 317 -10.83 29.71 11.81
C PRO A 317 -12.15 29.56 12.60
N ASP A 318 -13.05 30.54 12.51
CA ASP A 318 -14.34 30.57 13.22
C ASP A 318 -15.51 30.16 12.31
N LEU A 319 -15.24 29.26 11.35
CA LEU A 319 -16.22 28.78 10.38
C LEU A 319 -17.48 28.23 11.08
N PRO A 320 -18.69 28.72 10.76
CA PRO A 320 -19.91 28.28 11.41
C PRO A 320 -20.31 26.88 10.97
N VAL A 321 -20.74 26.05 11.92
CA VAL A 321 -21.32 24.73 11.64
C VAL A 321 -22.64 24.91 10.91
N ARG A 322 -22.74 24.34 9.71
CA ARG A 322 -23.92 24.41 8.82
C ARG A 322 -24.33 23.00 8.43
N ASP A 323 -25.62 22.82 8.13
CA ASP A 323 -26.06 21.61 7.46
C ASP A 323 -25.51 21.59 6.04
N VAL A 324 -24.98 20.45 5.64
CA VAL A 324 -24.33 20.23 4.34
C VAL A 324 -25.04 19.18 3.50
N ALA A 325 -26.14 18.60 4.01
CA ALA A 325 -26.86 17.50 3.36
C ALA A 325 -27.24 17.85 1.91
N ASP A 326 -27.75 19.07 1.67
CA ASP A 326 -28.26 19.50 0.38
C ASP A 326 -27.23 19.39 -0.75
N TRP A 327 -26.01 19.90 -0.54
CA TRP A 327 -24.98 19.87 -1.58
C TRP A 327 -24.13 18.60 -1.54
N ILE A 328 -23.97 17.93 -0.39
CA ILE A 328 -23.15 16.73 -0.27
C ILE A 328 -23.80 15.48 -0.90
N ASP A 329 -25.13 15.52 -1.04
CA ASP A 329 -25.95 14.56 -1.79
C ASP A 329 -26.35 15.07 -3.17
N GLY A 330 -26.06 16.34 -3.47
CA GLY A 330 -26.36 16.97 -4.75
C GLY A 330 -25.58 16.40 -5.93
N GLU A 331 -26.14 16.57 -7.13
CA GLU A 331 -25.52 16.11 -8.36
C GLU A 331 -24.16 16.76 -8.64
N GLU A 332 -23.98 18.03 -8.25
CA GLU A 332 -22.73 18.76 -8.48
C GLU A 332 -21.59 18.12 -7.71
N PHE A 333 -21.78 17.83 -6.42
CA PHE A 333 -20.77 17.16 -5.62
C PHE A 333 -20.52 15.73 -6.11
N ALA A 334 -21.58 15.03 -6.54
CA ALA A 334 -21.43 13.72 -7.16
C ALA A 334 -20.58 13.80 -8.44
N LYS A 335 -20.76 14.82 -9.30
CA LYS A 335 -19.94 15.04 -10.51
C LYS A 335 -18.47 15.32 -10.16
N CYS A 336 -18.21 16.13 -9.15
CA CYS A 336 -16.84 16.46 -8.71
C CYS A 336 -16.11 15.29 -8.04
N THR A 337 -16.84 14.32 -7.48
CA THR A 337 -16.27 13.17 -6.75
C THR A 337 -16.34 11.83 -7.50
N ARG A 338 -16.73 11.85 -8.78
CA ARG A 338 -16.65 10.67 -9.65
C ARG A 338 -15.19 10.25 -9.89
N SER A 339 -14.99 8.95 -10.10
CA SER A 339 -13.66 8.36 -10.26
C SER A 339 -13.02 8.62 -11.62
N ASP A 340 -13.76 9.18 -12.58
CA ASP A 340 -13.26 9.42 -13.93
C ASP A 340 -12.19 10.53 -13.93
N ALA A 341 -10.98 10.19 -14.36
CA ALA A 341 -9.83 11.10 -14.35
C ALA A 341 -9.57 11.76 -12.97
N ALA A 342 -9.81 11.04 -11.86
CA ALA A 342 -9.60 11.53 -10.50
C ALA A 342 -8.17 12.07 -10.24
N ASN A 343 -7.19 11.58 -11.02
CA ASN A 343 -5.79 12.00 -10.97
C ASN A 343 -5.50 13.29 -11.76
N ASN A 344 -6.48 13.87 -12.46
CA ASN A 344 -6.32 15.15 -13.15
C ASN A 344 -6.27 16.30 -12.14
N LYS A 345 -5.25 17.17 -12.24
CA LYS A 345 -5.05 18.32 -11.35
C LYS A 345 -6.27 19.23 -11.29
N ASN A 346 -6.85 19.61 -12.43
CA ASN A 346 -8.01 20.51 -12.48
C ASN A 346 -9.22 19.90 -11.79
N LYS A 347 -9.42 18.57 -11.89
CA LYS A 347 -10.48 17.87 -11.17
C LYS A 347 -10.22 17.80 -9.66
N LEU A 348 -8.96 17.67 -9.22
CA LEU A 348 -8.56 17.73 -7.81
C LEU A 348 -8.82 19.11 -7.22
N VAL A 349 -8.32 20.16 -7.88
CA VAL A 349 -8.57 21.55 -7.51
C VAL A 349 -10.08 21.83 -7.48
N GLY A 350 -10.82 21.41 -8.50
CA GLY A 350 -12.26 21.62 -8.60
C GLY A 350 -13.04 21.00 -7.43
N ARG A 351 -12.76 19.75 -7.05
CA ARG A 351 -13.46 19.09 -5.94
C ARG A 351 -13.14 19.70 -4.57
N ILE A 352 -11.89 20.14 -4.36
CA ILE A 352 -11.48 20.83 -3.12
C ILE A 352 -12.15 22.20 -3.04
N ASN A 353 -12.09 22.97 -4.12
CA ASN A 353 -12.67 24.32 -4.19
C ASN A 353 -14.19 24.30 -4.04
N PHE A 354 -14.86 23.28 -4.58
CA PHE A 354 -16.30 23.10 -4.38
C PHE A 354 -16.66 23.08 -2.90
N VAL A 355 -16.02 22.20 -2.11
CA VAL A 355 -16.28 22.09 -0.67
C VAL A 355 -15.86 23.36 0.06
N LYS A 356 -14.66 23.87 -0.22
CA LYS A 356 -14.15 25.10 0.40
C LYS A 356 -15.13 26.26 0.24
N ASN A 357 -15.56 26.51 -1.00
CA ASN A 357 -16.43 27.63 -1.33
C ASN A 357 -17.81 27.46 -0.71
N LYS A 358 -18.41 26.26 -0.76
CA LYS A 358 -19.70 25.97 -0.11
C LYS A 358 -19.68 26.23 1.39
N LEU A 359 -18.60 25.83 2.05
CA LEU A 359 -18.44 26.05 3.49
C LEU A 359 -18.27 27.55 3.84
N ILE A 360 -17.50 28.29 3.04
CA ILE A 360 -17.26 29.72 3.26
C ILE A 360 -18.52 30.54 2.93
N SER A 361 -19.12 30.35 1.76
CA SER A 361 -20.29 31.12 1.32
C SER A 361 -21.52 30.84 2.16
N GLY A 362 -21.70 29.59 2.60
CA GLY A 362 -22.89 29.16 3.34
C GLY A 362 -24.12 28.88 2.48
N GLU A 363 -23.89 28.73 1.17
CA GLU A 363 -24.89 28.37 0.16
C GLU A 363 -24.81 26.90 -0.25
#